data_AF-A0AAD9V7N2-F1
#
_entry.id   AF-A0AAD9V7N2-F1
#
_cell.length_a   1.000
_cell.length_b   1.000
_cell.length_c   1.000
_cell.angle_alpha   90.00
_cell.angle_beta   90.00
_cell.angle_gamma   90.00
#
_symmetry.space_group_name_H-M   'P 1'
#
loop_
_entity.id
_entity.type
_entity.pdbx_description
1 polymer ?
#
loop_
_entity_poly.entity_id
_entity_poly.type
_entity_poly.pdbx_seq_one_letter_code
_entity_poly.pdbx_strand_id
1 'polypeptide(L)'
;MLIVDRMDKQVLTSSLATEDASCYTVGLLRNGELHLTPLHGALQLRPSFEYLNKGEANAQLNASLTEEGDSQDEEDEAKAITVKFARPETEKAKAQRLSSFKYLEQKKAEEPWTNVQFFNLQDRAAETELDSLFCREMELYSPEFQVDASRKPDLPNNVLSMTQLKTKDLPDQVKALLINAKVINFSQLCRLLSPATKEATVLKCVQQYAVLVQGCWVVKSELLYPEGSISPNSGIAADILCRGRDYLMWRFNQSRVVVRKDIKSVTKVSFIADFSSCRQKFNVQM
;
A
#
# COMPACT_ATOMS: atom_id res chain seq x y z
N MET A 1 24.55 28.01 52.78
CA MET A 1 24.40 26.75 52.03
C MET A 1 24.03 27.14 50.62
N LEU A 2 24.98 27.10 49.68
CA LEU A 2 24.73 27.48 48.29
C LEU A 2 23.82 26.42 47.67
N ILE A 3 22.62 26.81 47.27
CA ILE A 3 21.74 25.97 46.46
C ILE A 3 22.45 25.84 45.11
N VAL A 4 23.10 24.71 44.90
CA VAL A 4 23.61 24.35 43.57
C VAL A 4 22.38 23.95 42.78
N ASP A 5 22.02 24.75 41.79
CA ASP A 5 20.94 24.47 40.86
C ASP A 5 21.32 23.22 40.04
N ARG A 6 20.86 22.05 40.50
CA ARG A 6 21.11 20.75 39.88
C ARG A 6 19.87 20.30 39.15
N MET A 7 20.08 19.75 37.95
CA MET A 7 19.00 19.26 37.12
C MET A 7 18.55 17.89 37.62
N ASP A 8 17.41 17.86 38.31
CA ASP A 8 16.88 16.64 38.95
C ASP A 8 15.85 15.89 38.08
N LYS A 9 15.40 16.52 36.97
CA LYS A 9 14.36 15.98 36.10
C LYS A 9 14.73 16.15 34.63
N GLN A 10 14.55 15.10 33.85
CA GLN A 10 14.58 15.14 32.38
C GLN A 10 13.15 15.05 31.84
N VAL A 11 12.79 15.93 30.91
CA VAL A 11 11.48 15.95 30.25
C VAL A 11 11.62 15.33 28.86
N LEU A 12 10.69 14.44 28.50
CA LEU A 12 10.58 13.88 27.16
C LEU A 12 9.35 14.46 26.45
N THR A 13 9.49 14.82 25.19
CA THR A 13 8.39 15.24 24.31
C THR A 13 8.15 14.18 23.23
N SER A 14 6.89 13.96 22.90
CA SER A 14 6.48 12.99 21.88
C SER A 14 6.33 13.64 20.51
N SER A 15 6.63 12.87 19.47
CA SER A 15 6.21 13.13 18.10
C SER A 15 5.52 11.89 17.53
N LEU A 16 4.52 12.06 16.70
CA LEU A 16 3.88 10.95 16.01
C LEU A 16 4.89 10.27 15.07
N ALA A 17 5.05 8.95 15.20
CA ALA A 17 5.97 8.19 14.36
C ALA A 17 5.32 7.73 13.03
N THR A 18 4.00 7.55 13.03
CA THR A 18 3.22 7.19 11.85
C THR A 18 1.83 7.80 11.90
N GLU A 19 1.31 8.26 10.77
CA GLU A 19 -0.05 8.81 10.65
C GLU A 19 -1.12 7.72 10.69
N ASP A 20 -0.79 6.51 10.23
CA ASP A 20 -1.71 5.37 10.15
C ASP A 20 -1.08 4.14 10.82
N ALA A 21 -1.56 3.83 12.03
CA ALA A 21 -1.11 2.67 12.79
C ALA A 21 -1.92 1.39 12.50
N SER A 22 -2.91 1.44 11.60
CA SER A 22 -3.86 0.34 11.35
C SER A 22 -3.21 -0.95 10.85
N CYS A 23 -2.04 -0.85 10.20
CA CYS A 23 -1.28 -2.00 9.70
C CYS A 23 -0.29 -2.58 10.72
N TYR A 24 -0.19 -2.01 11.92
CA TYR A 24 0.71 -2.48 12.96
C TYR A 24 -0.06 -3.18 14.08
N THR A 25 0.50 -4.30 14.55
CA THR A 25 -0.05 -5.09 15.65
C THR A 25 1.09 -5.50 16.59
N VAL A 26 0.77 -5.63 17.87
CA VAL A 26 1.67 -6.23 18.87
C VAL A 26 1.32 -7.71 18.96
N GLY A 27 2.33 -8.57 18.79
CA GLY A 27 2.21 -10.01 18.92
C GLY A 27 2.73 -10.51 20.25
N LEU A 28 1.90 -11.20 21.03
CA LEU A 28 2.30 -11.91 22.25
C LEU A 28 2.36 -13.42 21.97
N LEU A 29 3.53 -14.02 22.20
CA LEU A 29 3.74 -15.47 22.05
C LEU A 29 3.73 -16.14 23.43
N ARG A 30 2.74 -17.00 23.70
CA ARG A 30 2.62 -17.73 24.97
C ARG A 30 2.08 -19.14 24.70
N ASN A 31 2.68 -20.17 25.28
CA ASN A 31 2.24 -21.57 25.15
C ASN A 31 2.08 -22.09 23.70
N GLY A 32 2.79 -21.51 22.73
CA GLY A 32 2.69 -21.88 21.31
C GLY A 32 1.57 -21.17 20.54
N GLU A 33 0.83 -20.26 21.18
CA GLU A 33 -0.19 -19.43 20.56
C GLU A 33 0.30 -17.98 20.38
N LEU A 34 -0.10 -17.36 19.26
CA LEU A 34 0.21 -15.97 18.94
C LEU A 34 -1.06 -15.12 19.06
N HIS A 35 -1.06 -14.18 20.00
CA HIS A 35 -2.14 -13.22 20.19
C HIS A 35 -1.76 -11.90 19.54
N LEU A 36 -2.64 -11.35 18.70
CA LEU A 36 -2.41 -10.09 18.00
C LEU A 36 -3.32 -9.00 18.58
N THR A 37 -2.73 -7.90 19.02
CA THR A 37 -3.46 -6.71 19.48
C THR A 37 -3.16 -5.52 18.54
N PRO A 38 -4.17 -4.86 17.96
CA PRO A 38 -3.97 -3.70 17.10
C PRO A 38 -3.39 -2.51 17.86
N LEU A 39 -2.48 -1.78 17.21
CA LEU A 39 -1.92 -0.54 17.76
C LEU A 39 -2.82 0.66 17.42
N HIS A 40 -3.12 1.48 18.42
CA HIS A 40 -3.82 2.75 18.21
C HIS A 40 -2.93 3.83 17.59
N GLY A 41 -1.63 3.79 17.88
CA GLY A 41 -0.68 4.80 17.45
C GLY A 41 0.73 4.45 17.88
N ALA A 42 1.72 5.03 17.20
CA ALA A 42 3.13 4.92 17.58
C ALA A 42 3.69 6.32 17.84
N LEU A 43 4.29 6.49 19.02
CA LEU A 43 4.87 7.75 19.47
C LEU A 43 6.38 7.58 19.65
N GLN A 44 7.15 8.55 19.17
CA GLN A 44 8.57 8.63 19.42
C GLN A 44 8.84 9.69 20.48
N LEU A 45 9.41 9.28 21.61
CA LEU A 45 9.82 10.18 22.69
C LEU A 45 11.25 10.68 22.45
N ARG A 46 11.47 11.98 22.61
CA ARG A 46 12.80 12.61 22.55
C ARG A 46 13.00 13.52 23.78
N PRO A 47 14.25 13.66 24.27
CA PRO A 47 14.57 14.66 25.29
C PRO A 47 14.18 16.07 24.84
N SER A 48 13.44 16.78 25.69
CA SER A 48 13.15 18.19 25.50
C SER A 48 14.24 19.05 26.15
N PHE A 49 14.69 20.05 25.40
CA PHE A 49 15.68 21.04 25.83
C PHE A 49 15.06 22.40 26.10
N GLU A 50 13.74 22.47 26.31
CA GLU A 50 13.01 23.73 26.50
C GLU A 50 13.49 24.54 27.71
N TYR A 51 14.12 23.89 28.69
CA TYR A 51 14.77 24.56 29.81
C TYR A 51 15.95 25.46 29.37
N LEU A 52 16.65 25.13 28.28
CA LEU A 52 17.72 25.98 27.72
C LEU A 52 17.15 27.29 27.18
N ASN A 53 16.02 27.21 26.48
CA ASN A 53 15.33 28.39 25.93
C ASN A 53 14.82 29.31 27.05
N LYS A 54 14.30 28.73 28.15
CA LYS A 54 13.89 29.51 29.33
C LYS A 54 15.07 30.16 30.03
N GLY A 55 16.21 29.47 30.11
CA GLY A 55 17.45 30.04 30.65
C GLY A 55 17.93 31.26 29.86
N GLU A 56 17.89 31.19 28.53
CA GLU A 56 18.23 32.33 27.66
C GLU A 56 17.20 33.47 27.76
N ALA A 57 15.91 33.17 27.76
CA ALA A 57 14.86 34.17 27.95
C ALA A 57 14.95 34.86 29.32
N ASN A 58 15.24 34.12 30.38
CA ASN A 58 15.46 34.68 31.71
C ASN A 58 16.75 35.53 31.77
N ALA A 59 17.81 35.12 31.07
CA ALA A 59 19.04 35.90 30.97
C ALA A 59 18.84 37.21 30.19
N GLN A 60 18.06 37.17 29.09
CA GLN A 60 17.67 38.34 28.32
C GLN A 60 16.77 39.28 29.14
N LEU A 61 15.75 38.74 29.82
CA LEU A 61 14.89 39.51 30.72
C LEU A 61 15.68 40.19 31.84
N ASN A 62 16.61 39.46 32.46
CA ASN A 62 17.49 40.04 33.48
C ASN A 62 18.40 41.13 32.90
N ALA A 63 18.95 40.95 31.69
CA ALA A 63 19.73 41.98 31.02
C ALA A 63 18.89 43.23 30.73
N SER A 64 17.67 43.08 30.20
CA SER A 64 16.74 44.18 29.95
C SER A 64 16.31 44.90 31.22
N LEU A 65 16.04 44.17 32.32
CA LEU A 65 15.74 44.75 33.64
C LEU A 65 16.93 45.50 34.25
N THR A 66 18.15 45.22 33.80
CA THR A 66 19.36 45.94 34.25
C THR A 66 19.62 47.18 33.36
N GLU A 67 19.07 47.23 32.14
CA GLU A 67 19.18 48.36 31.22
C GLU A 67 18.01 49.36 31.33
N GLU A 68 16.80 48.96 31.76
CA GLU A 68 15.64 49.85 31.98
C GLU A 68 15.68 50.64 33.31
N GLY A 69 16.87 50.87 33.86
CA GLY A 69 17.06 51.73 35.04
C GLY A 69 17.10 53.24 34.75
N ASP A 70 17.03 53.66 33.47
CA ASP A 70 17.17 55.07 33.10
C ASP A 70 16.46 55.43 31.77
N SER A 71 15.13 55.46 31.76
CA SER A 71 14.37 56.36 30.87
C SER A 71 12.87 56.39 31.20
N GLN A 72 12.50 57.48 31.90
CA GLN A 72 11.25 58.25 31.89
C GLN A 72 9.95 57.64 31.35
N ASP A 73 8.94 57.70 32.22
CA ASP A 73 7.50 57.67 31.94
C ASP A 73 7.13 58.51 30.69
N GLU A 74 6.50 57.88 29.70
CA GLU A 74 5.61 58.58 28.78
C GLU A 74 4.17 58.05 28.91
N GLU A 75 3.27 59.02 29.07
CA GLU A 75 1.82 58.94 29.19
C GLU A 75 1.12 57.97 28.21
N ASP A 76 0.27 57.10 28.76
CA ASP A 76 -0.73 56.34 28.00
C ASP A 76 -1.77 57.28 27.36
N GLU A 77 -1.51 57.71 26.13
CA GLU A 77 -2.49 58.43 25.31
C GLU A 77 -3.62 57.47 24.88
N ALA A 78 -4.84 57.78 25.31
CA ALA A 78 -6.03 56.96 25.08
C ALA A 78 -6.32 56.73 23.58
N LYS A 79 -5.91 55.56 23.07
CA LYS A 79 -6.21 55.14 21.69
C LYS A 79 -7.70 54.85 21.53
N ALA A 80 -8.37 55.67 20.71
CA ALA A 80 -9.77 55.50 20.34
C ALA A 80 -10.02 54.10 19.74
N ILE A 81 -10.88 53.31 20.40
CA ILE A 81 -11.30 51.97 19.97
C ILE A 81 -12.17 52.11 18.73
N THR A 82 -11.55 52.02 17.55
CA THR A 82 -12.28 51.91 16.29
C THR A 82 -12.80 50.48 16.17
N VAL A 83 -14.11 50.29 16.32
CA VAL A 83 -14.80 49.02 16.04
C VAL A 83 -14.64 48.67 14.56
N LYS A 84 -13.62 47.86 14.26
CA LYS A 84 -13.42 47.30 12.93
C LYS A 84 -14.47 46.22 12.70
N PHE A 85 -15.50 46.55 11.92
CA PHE A 85 -16.49 45.58 11.44
C PHE A 85 -15.77 44.41 10.75
N ALA A 86 -16.03 43.19 11.20
CA ALA A 86 -15.42 41.99 10.67
C ALA A 86 -15.77 41.84 9.18
N ARG A 87 -14.78 42.01 8.31
CA ARG A 87 -14.94 41.69 6.88
C ARG A 87 -15.16 40.18 6.76
N PRO A 88 -16.14 39.71 5.97
CA PRO A 88 -16.28 38.29 5.69
C PRO A 88 -15.00 37.77 5.04
N GLU A 89 -14.39 36.77 5.70
CA GLU A 89 -13.13 36.15 5.27
C GLU A 89 -13.37 35.32 4.01
N THR A 90 -12.51 35.47 2.99
CA THR A 90 -12.55 34.65 1.78
C THR A 90 -12.17 33.20 2.10
N GLU A 91 -12.74 32.22 1.40
CA GLU A 91 -12.49 30.80 1.68
C GLU A 91 -11.01 30.42 1.62
N LYS A 92 -10.24 31.03 0.71
CA LYS A 92 -8.79 30.84 0.59
C LYS A 92 -8.02 31.37 1.80
N ALA A 93 -8.41 32.54 2.33
CA ALA A 93 -7.79 33.13 3.52
C ALA A 93 -8.10 32.29 4.76
N LYS A 94 -9.34 31.79 4.87
CA LYS A 94 -9.76 30.88 5.93
C LYS A 94 -8.97 29.57 5.89
N ALA A 95 -8.81 28.96 4.72
CA ALA A 95 -8.00 27.75 4.56
C ALA A 95 -6.54 27.97 4.96
N GLN A 96 -5.94 29.09 4.53
CA GLN A 96 -4.57 29.43 4.88
C GLN A 96 -4.39 29.65 6.39
N ARG A 97 -5.36 30.32 7.03
CA ARG A 97 -5.36 30.50 8.49
C ARG A 97 -5.50 29.18 9.23
N LEU A 98 -6.40 28.29 8.80
CA LEU A 98 -6.57 26.95 9.39
C LEU A 98 -5.32 26.07 9.24
N SER A 99 -4.57 26.22 8.14
CA SER A 99 -3.29 25.53 7.93
C SER A 99 -2.09 26.23 8.56
N SER A 100 -2.27 27.43 9.13
CA SER A 100 -1.16 28.19 9.68
C SER A 100 -0.65 27.56 10.98
N PHE A 101 0.68 27.57 11.15
CA PHE A 101 1.33 26.99 12.32
C PHE A 101 0.76 27.54 13.64
N LYS A 102 0.55 28.86 13.71
CA LYS A 102 0.00 29.56 14.88
C LYS A 102 -1.41 29.07 15.25
N TYR A 103 -2.26 28.80 14.26
CA TYR A 103 -3.60 28.27 14.50
C TYR A 103 -3.56 26.82 15.00
N LEU A 104 -2.71 25.99 14.40
CA LEU A 104 -2.52 24.60 14.83
C LEU A 104 -1.94 24.51 16.25
N GLU A 105 -1.00 25.39 16.58
CA GLU A 105 -0.39 25.47 17.91
C GLU A 105 -1.41 25.91 18.97
N GLN A 106 -2.22 26.93 18.67
CA GLN A 106 -3.32 27.35 19.54
C GLN A 106 -4.31 26.20 19.78
N LYS A 107 -4.73 25.49 18.73
CA LYS A 107 -5.61 24.32 18.88
C LYS A 107 -5.01 23.21 19.73
N LYS A 108 -3.71 22.96 19.61
CA LYS A 108 -3.01 21.99 20.47
C LYS A 108 -2.97 22.46 21.93
N ALA A 109 -2.80 23.77 22.16
CA ALA A 109 -2.81 24.34 23.50
C ALA A 109 -4.20 24.38 24.15
N GLU A 110 -5.28 24.35 23.35
CA GLU A 110 -6.67 24.26 23.82
C GLU A 110 -7.03 22.86 24.35
N GLU A 111 -6.26 21.82 24.01
CA GLU A 111 -6.51 20.46 24.50
C GLU A 111 -6.09 20.33 25.97
N PRO A 112 -6.98 19.90 26.88
CA PRO A 112 -6.68 19.86 28.30
C PRO A 112 -5.68 18.75 28.65
N TRP A 113 -4.70 19.09 29.49
CA TRP A 113 -3.75 18.12 30.02
C TRP A 113 -4.44 17.02 30.85
N THR A 114 -4.16 15.77 30.51
CA THR A 114 -4.61 14.61 31.28
C THR A 114 -3.42 13.97 31.98
N ASN A 115 -3.41 14.03 33.31
CA ASN A 115 -2.36 13.40 34.11
C ASN A 115 -2.61 11.90 34.22
N VAL A 116 -1.63 11.11 33.82
CA VAL A 116 -1.65 9.65 33.95
C VAL A 116 -0.67 9.20 35.02
N GLN A 117 -1.03 8.15 35.76
CA GLN A 117 -0.12 7.52 36.70
C GLN A 117 0.83 6.58 35.93
N PHE A 118 2.11 6.66 36.25
CA PHE A 118 3.13 5.80 35.68
C PHE A 118 3.35 4.60 36.60
N PHE A 119 3.17 3.40 36.05
CA PHE A 119 3.48 2.13 36.70
C PHE A 119 4.71 1.52 36.03
N ASN A 120 5.65 1.03 36.84
CA ASN A 120 6.83 0.35 36.35
C ASN A 120 6.48 -1.07 35.88
N LEU A 121 7.38 -1.65 35.10
CA LEU A 121 7.27 -3.03 34.63
C LEU A 121 7.21 -4.07 35.76
N GLN A 122 7.69 -3.75 36.96
CA GLN A 122 7.63 -4.64 38.13
C GLN A 122 6.35 -4.49 38.96
N ASP A 123 5.49 -3.52 38.66
CA ASP A 123 4.27 -3.30 39.42
C ASP A 123 3.19 -4.32 39.02
N ARG A 124 2.45 -4.84 40.02
CA ARG A 124 1.35 -5.80 39.79
C ARG A 124 0.25 -5.26 38.88
N ALA A 125 0.04 -3.94 38.88
CA ALA A 125 -0.91 -3.30 38.00
C ALA A 125 -0.51 -3.50 36.52
N ALA A 126 0.77 -3.36 36.20
CA ALA A 126 1.28 -3.57 34.83
C ALA A 126 1.17 -5.03 34.39
N GLU A 127 1.41 -5.98 35.30
CA GLU A 127 1.22 -7.42 35.03
C GLU A 127 -0.23 -7.76 34.71
N THR A 128 -1.18 -7.15 35.44
CA THR A 128 -2.62 -7.35 35.22
C THR A 128 -3.07 -6.81 33.86
N GLU A 129 -2.60 -5.63 33.47
CA GLU A 129 -2.89 -5.06 32.14
C GLU A 129 -2.25 -5.87 31.00
N LEU A 130 -1.06 -6.44 31.23
CA LEU A 130 -0.41 -7.32 30.25
C LEU A 130 -1.23 -8.60 30.02
N ASP A 131 -1.79 -9.19 31.08
CA ASP A 131 -2.69 -10.34 30.96
C ASP A 131 -3.97 -10.00 30.18
N SER A 132 -4.39 -8.73 30.13
CA SER A 132 -5.50 -8.27 29.28
C SER A 132 -5.19 -8.29 27.77
N LEU A 133 -3.91 -8.36 27.37
CA LEU A 133 -3.52 -8.55 25.97
C LEU A 133 -3.76 -9.99 25.50
N PHE A 134 -4.00 -10.92 26.43
CA PHE A 134 -4.28 -12.31 26.13
C PHE A 134 -5.78 -12.52 25.85
N CYS A 135 -6.09 -13.05 24.67
CA CYS A 135 -7.46 -13.44 24.34
C CYS A 135 -7.80 -14.80 24.97
N ARG A 136 -8.71 -14.82 25.96
CA ARG A 136 -9.09 -16.05 26.69
C ARG A 136 -10.04 -16.97 25.93
N GLU A 137 -10.82 -16.42 25.00
CA GLU A 137 -11.77 -17.19 24.19
C GLU A 137 -11.50 -16.93 22.72
N MET A 138 -11.03 -17.95 22.02
CA MET A 138 -11.00 -17.97 20.57
C MET A 138 -12.40 -18.30 20.09
N GLU A 139 -13.28 -17.31 19.99
CA GLU A 139 -14.57 -17.52 19.32
C GLU A 139 -14.28 -17.98 17.89
N LEU A 140 -14.67 -19.22 17.56
CA LEU A 140 -14.50 -19.88 16.27
C LEU A 140 -15.28 -19.21 15.12
N TYR A 141 -15.92 -18.07 15.38
CA TYR A 141 -16.55 -17.28 14.35
C TYR A 141 -15.47 -16.47 13.64
N SER A 142 -15.07 -16.93 12.45
CA SER A 142 -14.40 -16.06 11.50
C SER A 142 -15.37 -14.92 11.16
N PRO A 143 -15.11 -13.67 11.57
CA PRO A 143 -15.86 -12.57 11.01
C PRO A 143 -15.53 -12.58 9.52
N GLU A 144 -16.53 -12.65 8.66
CA GLU A 144 -16.35 -12.33 7.25
C GLU A 144 -15.94 -10.86 7.19
N PHE A 145 -14.63 -10.59 7.29
CA PHE A 145 -14.09 -9.27 7.09
C PHE A 145 -14.42 -8.86 5.66
N GLN A 146 -15.43 -8.02 5.49
CA GLN A 146 -15.59 -7.21 4.29
C GLN A 146 -14.43 -6.22 4.28
N VAL A 147 -13.30 -6.66 3.73
CA VAL A 147 -12.22 -5.76 3.39
C VAL A 147 -12.79 -4.81 2.34
N ASP A 148 -12.90 -3.53 2.67
CA ASP A 148 -13.27 -2.49 1.70
C ASP A 148 -12.33 -2.61 0.49
N ALA A 149 -12.84 -3.21 -0.59
CA ALA A 149 -12.10 -3.55 -1.80
C ALA A 149 -11.71 -2.31 -2.63
N SER A 150 -11.77 -1.12 -2.04
CA SER A 150 -11.60 0.16 -2.72
C SER A 150 -10.12 0.54 -2.91
N ARG A 151 -9.21 0.00 -2.09
CA ARG A 151 -7.77 0.16 -2.32
C ARG A 151 -7.26 -0.95 -3.22
N LYS A 152 -7.28 -0.71 -4.54
CA LYS A 152 -6.54 -1.55 -5.49
C LYS A 152 -5.05 -1.44 -5.13
N PRO A 153 -4.36 -2.54 -4.77
CA PRO A 153 -2.92 -2.50 -4.72
C PRO A 153 -2.42 -2.18 -6.13
N ASP A 154 -1.44 -1.29 -6.27
CA ASP A 154 -0.73 -1.06 -7.53
C ASP A 154 0.12 -2.30 -7.85
N LEU A 155 -0.55 -3.34 -8.33
CA LEU A 155 0.10 -4.56 -8.81
C LEU A 155 0.62 -4.29 -10.23
N PRO A 156 1.84 -4.75 -10.56
CA PRO A 156 2.32 -4.68 -11.94
C PRO A 156 1.37 -5.46 -12.87
N ASN A 157 1.15 -4.95 -14.08
CA ASN A 157 0.14 -5.41 -15.06
C ASN A 157 0.17 -6.92 -15.38
N ASN A 158 1.27 -7.59 -15.06
CA ASN A 158 1.57 -8.99 -15.29
C ASN A 158 1.24 -9.92 -14.10
N VAL A 159 0.64 -9.40 -13.02
CA VAL A 159 0.20 -10.17 -11.86
C VAL A 159 -1.33 -10.23 -11.81
N LEU A 160 -1.89 -11.43 -11.98
CA LEU A 160 -3.32 -11.68 -11.74
C LEU A 160 -3.59 -11.97 -10.27
N SER A 161 -4.48 -11.19 -9.66
CA SER A 161 -5.04 -11.52 -8.33
C SER A 161 -6.14 -12.58 -8.46
N MET A 162 -5.99 -13.71 -7.77
CA MET A 162 -7.03 -14.74 -7.69
C MET A 162 -8.33 -14.22 -7.05
N THR A 163 -8.23 -13.23 -6.18
CA THR A 163 -9.39 -12.61 -5.51
C THR A 163 -10.17 -11.73 -6.49
N GLN A 164 -9.47 -10.93 -7.31
CA GLN A 164 -10.10 -10.12 -8.37
C GLN A 164 -10.65 -11.00 -9.51
N LEU A 165 -10.01 -12.15 -9.76
CA LEU A 165 -10.51 -13.09 -10.74
C LEU A 165 -11.92 -13.57 -10.33
N LYS A 166 -12.11 -13.90 -9.06
CA LYS A 166 -13.40 -14.39 -8.54
C LYS A 166 -14.54 -13.38 -8.62
N THR A 167 -14.28 -12.09 -8.76
CA THR A 167 -15.32 -11.06 -8.92
C THR A 167 -15.82 -10.92 -10.37
N LYS A 168 -15.09 -11.48 -11.34
CA LYS A 168 -15.47 -11.44 -12.76
C LYS A 168 -16.45 -12.54 -13.11
N ASP A 169 -17.13 -12.41 -14.24
CA ASP A 169 -17.93 -13.50 -14.79
C ASP A 169 -17.04 -14.64 -15.32
N LEU A 170 -17.63 -15.81 -15.52
CA LEU A 170 -16.87 -17.00 -15.95
C LEU A 170 -16.10 -16.79 -17.27
N PRO A 171 -16.66 -16.17 -18.33
CA PRO A 171 -15.94 -15.90 -19.56
C PRO A 171 -14.70 -15.02 -19.35
N ASP A 172 -14.82 -13.93 -18.59
CA ASP A 172 -13.67 -13.05 -18.34
C ASP A 172 -12.63 -13.72 -17.44
N GLN A 173 -13.05 -14.56 -16.49
CA GLN A 173 -12.14 -15.37 -15.68
C GLN A 173 -11.27 -16.28 -16.56
N VAL A 174 -11.92 -17.02 -17.46
CA VAL A 174 -11.24 -17.94 -18.38
C VAL A 174 -10.31 -17.15 -19.31
N LYS A 175 -10.77 -16.03 -19.87
CA LYS A 175 -9.97 -15.17 -20.75
C LYS A 175 -8.74 -14.61 -20.04
N ALA A 176 -8.87 -14.08 -18.83
CA ALA A 176 -7.76 -13.52 -18.05
C ALA A 176 -6.70 -14.58 -17.73
N LEU A 177 -7.12 -15.78 -17.30
CA LEU A 177 -6.23 -16.91 -17.04
C LEU A 177 -5.46 -17.34 -18.30
N LEU A 178 -6.14 -17.43 -19.45
CA LEU A 178 -5.53 -17.82 -20.73
C LEU A 178 -4.50 -16.81 -21.22
N ILE A 179 -4.77 -15.50 -21.11
CA ILE A 179 -3.83 -14.45 -21.52
C ILE A 179 -2.55 -14.49 -20.68
N ASN A 180 -2.68 -14.72 -19.37
CA ASN A 180 -1.53 -14.74 -18.46
C ASN A 180 -0.74 -16.04 -18.52
N ALA A 181 -1.43 -17.19 -18.54
CA ALA A 181 -0.78 -18.49 -18.62
C ALA A 181 -0.20 -18.77 -20.01
N LYS A 182 -0.82 -18.23 -21.06
CA LYS A 182 -0.57 -18.42 -22.51
C LYS A 182 -0.76 -19.86 -23.02
N VAL A 183 -0.38 -20.85 -22.21
CA VAL A 183 -0.53 -22.29 -22.43
C VAL A 183 -0.91 -22.95 -21.09
N ILE A 184 -2.02 -23.67 -21.03
CA ILE A 184 -2.51 -24.31 -19.79
C ILE A 184 -3.23 -25.64 -20.07
N ASN A 185 -3.18 -26.59 -19.15
CA ASN A 185 -3.94 -27.84 -19.24
C ASN A 185 -5.37 -27.63 -18.73
N PHE A 186 -6.34 -28.38 -19.24
CA PHE A 186 -7.73 -28.24 -18.82
C PHE A 186 -7.92 -28.48 -17.31
N SER A 187 -7.30 -29.53 -16.76
CA SER A 187 -7.33 -29.82 -15.32
C SER A 187 -6.73 -28.71 -14.46
N GLN A 188 -5.65 -28.08 -14.93
CA GLN A 188 -5.02 -26.95 -14.24
C GLN A 188 -5.91 -25.71 -14.27
N LEU A 189 -6.57 -25.45 -15.41
CA LEU A 189 -7.51 -24.35 -15.55
C LEU A 189 -8.73 -24.54 -14.64
N CYS A 190 -9.33 -25.74 -14.61
CA CYS A 190 -10.42 -26.08 -13.69
C CYS A 190 -10.03 -25.92 -12.23
N ARG A 191 -8.79 -26.25 -11.84
CA ARG A 191 -8.28 -26.06 -10.46
C ARG A 191 -8.15 -24.58 -10.06
N LEU A 192 -7.90 -23.70 -11.02
CA LEU A 192 -7.81 -22.25 -10.79
C LEU A 192 -9.18 -21.58 -10.75
N LEU A 193 -10.16 -22.16 -11.43
CA LEU A 193 -11.56 -21.76 -11.36
C LEU A 193 -12.23 -22.34 -10.11
N SER A 194 -13.31 -21.71 -9.66
CA SER A 194 -14.04 -22.16 -8.47
C SER A 194 -14.59 -23.59 -8.65
N PRO A 195 -14.55 -24.46 -7.63
CA PRO A 195 -14.96 -25.87 -7.73
C PRO A 195 -16.46 -26.07 -8.03
N ALA A 196 -17.27 -25.00 -7.95
CA ALA A 196 -18.71 -25.04 -8.23
C ALA A 196 -19.05 -25.02 -9.73
N THR A 197 -18.09 -24.80 -10.63
CA THR A 197 -18.39 -24.64 -12.07
C THR A 197 -18.38 -25.97 -12.82
N LYS A 198 -19.45 -26.26 -13.57
CA LYS A 198 -19.54 -27.44 -14.44
C LYS A 198 -18.49 -27.40 -15.56
N GLU A 199 -17.71 -28.48 -15.71
CA GLU A 199 -16.64 -28.58 -16.71
C GLU A 199 -17.11 -28.30 -18.14
N ALA A 200 -18.32 -28.74 -18.51
CA ALA A 200 -18.89 -28.51 -19.84
C ALA A 200 -19.06 -27.01 -20.16
N THR A 201 -19.40 -26.19 -19.15
CA THR A 201 -19.53 -24.74 -19.31
C THR A 201 -18.16 -24.09 -19.46
N VAL A 202 -17.19 -24.52 -18.64
CA VAL A 202 -15.80 -24.07 -18.74
C VAL A 202 -15.23 -24.36 -20.13
N LEU A 203 -15.46 -25.57 -20.64
CA LEU A 203 -14.97 -25.99 -21.95
C LEU A 203 -15.52 -25.10 -23.07
N LYS A 204 -16.82 -24.76 -23.05
CA LYS A 204 -17.43 -23.84 -24.02
C LYS A 204 -16.79 -22.46 -23.98
N CYS A 205 -16.50 -21.92 -22.79
CA CYS A 205 -15.80 -20.64 -22.66
C CYS A 205 -14.37 -20.72 -23.16
N VAL A 206 -13.63 -21.77 -22.83
CA VAL A 206 -12.23 -21.96 -23.26
C VAL A 206 -12.14 -22.01 -24.80
N GLN A 207 -13.07 -22.71 -25.47
CA GLN A 207 -13.11 -22.78 -26.94
C GLN A 207 -13.30 -21.41 -27.62
N GLN A 208 -13.87 -20.43 -26.94
CA GLN A 208 -13.99 -19.07 -27.47
C GLN A 208 -12.65 -18.34 -27.51
N TYR A 209 -11.76 -18.61 -26.57
CA TYR A 209 -10.53 -17.84 -26.34
C TYR A 209 -9.22 -18.60 -26.61
N ALA A 210 -9.28 -19.92 -26.76
CA ALA A 210 -8.11 -20.77 -26.94
C ALA A 210 -8.36 -21.91 -27.94
N VAL A 211 -7.25 -22.46 -28.45
CA VAL A 211 -7.22 -23.62 -29.34
C VAL A 211 -6.46 -24.76 -28.67
N LEU A 212 -6.89 -26.00 -28.92
CA LEU A 212 -6.24 -27.19 -28.38
C LEU A 212 -5.07 -27.61 -29.28
N VAL A 213 -3.86 -27.65 -28.72
CA VAL A 213 -2.62 -28.03 -29.41
C VAL A 213 -1.90 -29.07 -28.56
N GLN A 214 -1.82 -30.31 -29.06
CA GLN A 214 -1.20 -31.46 -28.39
C GLN A 214 -1.63 -31.66 -26.92
N GLY A 215 -2.91 -31.49 -26.61
CA GLY A 215 -3.44 -31.68 -25.24
C GLY A 215 -3.30 -30.48 -24.31
N CYS A 216 -2.73 -29.37 -24.78
CA CYS A 216 -2.68 -28.09 -24.06
C CYS A 216 -3.62 -27.08 -24.72
N TRP A 217 -4.28 -26.24 -23.91
CA TRP A 217 -5.02 -25.09 -24.40
C TRP A 217 -4.08 -23.91 -24.57
N VAL A 218 -4.02 -23.38 -25.79
CA VAL A 218 -3.18 -22.25 -26.18
C VAL A 218 -4.08 -21.07 -26.51
N VAL A 219 -3.84 -19.92 -25.86
CA VAL A 219 -4.65 -18.70 -26.09
C VAL A 219 -4.59 -18.26 -27.55
N LYS A 220 -5.70 -17.80 -28.14
CA LYS A 220 -5.73 -17.30 -29.53
C LYS A 220 -4.79 -16.11 -29.75
N SER A 221 -4.32 -15.94 -30.99
CA SER A 221 -3.37 -14.89 -31.36
C SER A 221 -3.94 -13.48 -31.28
N GLU A 222 -5.18 -13.29 -31.70
CA GLU A 222 -5.94 -12.04 -31.62
C GLU A 222 -6.07 -11.46 -30.20
N LEU A 223 -6.00 -12.32 -29.16
CA LEU A 223 -6.10 -11.91 -27.77
C LEU A 223 -4.77 -11.40 -27.20
N LEU A 224 -3.65 -11.79 -27.80
CA LEU A 224 -2.32 -11.32 -27.40
C LEU A 224 -1.85 -10.12 -28.22
N TYR A 225 -2.25 -10.07 -29.50
CA TYR A 225 -1.88 -9.02 -30.44
C TYR A 225 -3.15 -8.45 -31.09
N PRO A 226 -3.78 -7.42 -30.48
CA PRO A 226 -4.95 -6.77 -31.03
C PRO A 226 -4.68 -6.16 -32.40
N GLU A 227 -5.70 -6.09 -33.26
CA GLU A 227 -5.59 -5.46 -34.58
C GLU A 227 -5.09 -4.01 -34.47
N GLY A 228 -4.19 -3.62 -35.37
CA GLY A 228 -3.57 -2.29 -35.38
C GLY A 228 -2.46 -2.07 -34.34
N SER A 229 -2.16 -3.06 -33.50
CA SER A 229 -1.02 -2.97 -32.57
C SER A 229 0.31 -3.35 -33.24
N ILE A 230 1.40 -2.84 -32.68
CA ILE A 230 2.77 -3.11 -33.12
C ILE A 230 3.53 -3.64 -31.90
N SER A 231 4.33 -4.70 -32.08
CA SER A 231 5.13 -5.22 -30.96
C SER A 231 6.16 -4.17 -30.52
N PRO A 232 6.22 -3.83 -29.22
CA PRO A 232 7.22 -2.91 -28.69
C PRO A 232 8.64 -3.49 -28.75
N ASN A 233 8.78 -4.82 -28.85
CA ASN A 233 10.07 -5.50 -28.86
C ASN A 233 10.66 -5.63 -30.27
N SER A 234 9.81 -5.85 -31.27
CA SER A 234 10.25 -6.17 -32.64
C SER A 234 9.81 -5.15 -33.69
N GLY A 235 8.91 -4.22 -33.37
CA GLY A 235 8.35 -3.26 -34.32
C GLY A 235 7.47 -3.89 -35.40
N ILE A 236 7.11 -5.17 -35.26
CA ILE A 236 6.33 -5.94 -36.23
C ILE A 236 4.84 -5.74 -35.95
N ALA A 237 4.05 -5.56 -37.02
CA ALA A 237 2.61 -5.44 -36.94
C ALA A 237 1.94 -6.73 -36.41
N ALA A 238 0.85 -6.56 -35.66
CA ALA A 238 0.12 -7.65 -35.03
C ALA A 238 -0.37 -8.73 -36.00
N ASP A 239 -0.76 -8.36 -37.22
CA ASP A 239 -1.24 -9.29 -38.24
C ASP A 239 -0.15 -10.30 -38.66
N ILE A 240 1.09 -9.83 -38.81
CA ILE A 240 2.25 -10.66 -39.13
C ILE A 240 2.58 -11.59 -37.95
N LEU A 241 2.53 -11.07 -36.72
CA LEU A 241 2.78 -11.85 -35.51
C LEU A 241 1.72 -12.95 -35.30
N CYS A 242 0.44 -12.62 -35.51
CA CYS A 242 -0.65 -13.58 -35.44
C CYS A 242 -0.47 -14.71 -36.45
N ARG A 243 -0.21 -14.40 -37.73
CA ARG A 243 0.04 -15.40 -38.76
C ARG A 243 1.24 -16.29 -38.45
N GLY A 244 2.33 -15.70 -37.96
CA GLY A 244 3.53 -16.43 -37.54
C GLY A 244 3.26 -17.37 -36.36
N ARG A 245 2.49 -16.92 -35.37
CA ARG A 245 2.09 -17.70 -34.20
C ARG A 245 1.18 -18.86 -34.58
N ASP A 246 0.17 -18.59 -35.40
CA ASP A 246 -0.83 -19.59 -35.81
C ASP A 246 -0.18 -20.66 -36.70
N TYR A 247 0.74 -20.28 -37.58
CA TYR A 247 1.56 -21.23 -38.34
C TYR A 247 2.37 -22.14 -37.39
N LEU A 248 2.98 -21.57 -36.35
CA LEU A 248 3.75 -22.32 -35.37
C LEU A 248 2.87 -23.29 -34.56
N MET A 249 1.66 -22.88 -34.16
CA MET A 249 0.68 -23.77 -33.53
C MET A 249 0.26 -24.91 -34.47
N TRP A 250 0.00 -24.60 -35.75
CA TRP A 250 -0.34 -25.61 -36.75
C TRP A 250 0.80 -26.60 -36.96
N ARG A 251 2.06 -26.14 -36.99
CA ARG A 251 3.24 -27.01 -37.10
C ARG A 251 3.36 -27.97 -35.91
N PHE A 252 3.01 -27.54 -34.70
CA PHE A 252 2.96 -28.45 -33.56
C PHE A 252 1.89 -29.54 -33.72
N ASN A 253 0.77 -29.28 -34.40
CA ASN A 253 -0.17 -30.37 -34.71
C ASN A 253 0.40 -31.39 -35.71
N GLN A 254 1.34 -30.99 -36.55
CA GLN A 254 1.98 -31.88 -37.54
C GLN A 254 3.22 -32.60 -36.99
N SER A 255 3.94 -32.00 -36.04
CA SER A 255 5.21 -32.53 -35.54
C SER A 255 5.43 -32.17 -34.08
N ARG A 256 5.96 -33.11 -33.29
CA ARG A 256 6.28 -32.88 -31.87
C ARG A 256 7.45 -31.92 -31.64
N VAL A 257 8.28 -31.75 -32.66
CA VAL A 257 9.45 -30.88 -32.64
C VAL A 257 9.37 -29.94 -33.82
N VAL A 258 9.65 -28.66 -33.59
CA VAL A 258 9.71 -27.65 -34.65
C VAL A 258 11.06 -26.97 -34.59
N VAL A 259 11.76 -26.97 -35.74
CA VAL A 259 13.11 -26.40 -35.87
C VAL A 259 13.01 -24.93 -36.23
N ARG A 260 13.73 -24.08 -35.50
CA ARG A 260 13.63 -22.62 -35.63
C ARG A 260 13.99 -22.10 -37.03
N LYS A 261 14.99 -22.70 -37.66
CA LYS A 261 15.46 -22.32 -39.01
C LYS A 261 14.34 -22.43 -40.05
N ASP A 262 13.53 -23.49 -39.94
CA ASP A 262 12.43 -23.76 -40.86
C ASP A 262 11.25 -22.79 -40.64
N ILE A 263 10.99 -22.38 -39.41
CA ILE A 263 9.94 -21.39 -39.14
C ILE A 263 10.38 -20.01 -39.65
N LYS A 264 11.64 -19.64 -39.41
CA LYS A 264 12.19 -18.33 -39.82
C LYS A 264 12.20 -18.18 -41.34
N SER A 265 12.52 -19.24 -42.09
CA SER A 265 12.51 -19.21 -43.56
C SER A 265 11.11 -19.00 -44.14
N VAL A 266 10.08 -19.56 -43.51
CA VAL A 266 8.69 -19.48 -43.99
C VAL A 266 8.00 -18.17 -43.58
N THR A 267 8.10 -17.80 -42.30
CA THR A 267 7.35 -16.67 -41.74
C THR A 267 8.08 -15.34 -41.83
N LYS A 268 9.40 -15.36 -42.04
CA LYS A 268 10.29 -14.18 -42.05
C LYS A 268 10.26 -13.34 -40.75
N VAL A 269 9.74 -13.89 -39.64
CA VAL A 269 9.70 -13.22 -38.32
C VAL A 269 10.84 -13.72 -37.43
N SER A 270 11.40 -12.82 -36.62
CA SER A 270 12.44 -13.16 -35.62
C SER A 270 11.81 -13.58 -34.28
N PHE A 271 11.59 -14.89 -34.09
CA PHE A 271 10.88 -15.49 -32.93
C PHE A 271 11.56 -15.40 -31.55
N ILE A 272 12.60 -14.56 -31.35
CA ILE A 272 13.47 -14.64 -30.15
C ILE A 272 12.79 -14.03 -28.92
N ALA A 273 12.12 -12.89 -29.05
CA ALA A 273 11.49 -12.20 -27.94
C ALA A 273 9.98 -12.51 -27.80
N ASP A 274 9.25 -12.54 -28.91
CA ASP A 274 7.78 -12.49 -28.89
C ASP A 274 7.08 -13.83 -28.54
N PHE A 275 7.77 -14.98 -28.65
CA PHE A 275 7.14 -16.32 -28.51
C PHE A 275 7.76 -17.21 -27.41
N SER A 276 8.45 -16.61 -26.43
CA SER A 276 9.16 -17.31 -25.35
C SER A 276 8.31 -18.32 -24.57
N SER A 277 7.01 -18.07 -24.42
CA SER A 277 6.12 -18.95 -23.65
C SER A 277 5.75 -20.25 -24.37
N CYS A 278 5.65 -20.25 -25.70
CA CYS A 278 5.49 -21.50 -26.47
C CYS A 278 6.74 -22.39 -26.37
N ARG A 279 7.92 -21.78 -26.15
CA ARG A 279 9.23 -22.47 -26.04
C ARG A 279 9.36 -23.36 -24.79
N GLN A 280 8.72 -22.99 -23.68
CA GLN A 280 8.88 -23.67 -22.39
C GLN A 280 7.98 -24.90 -22.22
N LYS A 281 6.91 -25.04 -23.01
CA LYS A 281 5.98 -26.19 -22.93
C LYS A 281 5.96 -27.08 -24.17
N PHE A 282 6.39 -26.58 -25.33
CA PHE A 282 6.55 -27.38 -26.54
C PHE A 282 8.03 -27.48 -26.88
N ASN A 283 8.55 -28.69 -27.08
CA ASN A 283 9.98 -28.97 -27.35
C ASN A 283 10.46 -28.32 -28.65
N VAL A 284 10.85 -27.04 -28.60
CA VAL A 284 11.51 -26.33 -29.69
C VAL A 284 13.01 -26.55 -29.59
N GLN A 285 13.55 -27.46 -30.41
CA GLN A 285 15.00 -27.64 -30.54
C GLN A 285 15.63 -26.47 -31.33
N MET A 286 16.83 -26.06 -30.92
CA MET A 286 17.55 -24.92 -31.51
C MET A 286 17.98 -25.17 -32.95
#